data_AF-A0A7C4F6Y8-F1
#
_entry.id   AF-A0A7C4F6Y8-F1
#
_cell.length_a   1.000
_cell.length_b   1.000
_cell.length_c   1.000
_cell.angle_alpha   90.00
_cell.angle_beta   90.00
_cell.angle_gamma   90.00
#
_symmetry.space_group_name_H-M   'P 1'
#
loop_
_entity.id
_entity.type
_entity.pdbx_description
1 polymer ?
#
loop_
_entity_poly.entity_id
_entity_poly.type
_entity_poly.pdbx_seq_one_letter_code
_entity_poly.pdbx_strand_id
1 'polypeptide(L)'
;MPTTQKTCLGSIIEVVDVAVTPWQLGNIFGPRVAIQVKGDAAGRMIKNAKHPLLVAGGNVLKEFVGDKLYIEFIVELLKARDMPLIATGASYKDFADRGLSPVQIMNAVEVVDRLRDSDWSVDGKGPHDLVVFAGLSYQYLSQLLSCIKHFATHLRTLCLDRYYHPNADLSFPNLTEDQWMENLKLLLDNARLR
;
A
#
# COMPACT_ATOMS: atom_id res chain seq x y z
N MET A 1 9.98 14.29 28.48
CA MET A 1 8.70 13.78 29.04
C MET A 1 7.60 14.20 28.07
N PRO A 2 6.83 13.29 27.47
CA PRO A 2 5.76 13.67 26.57
C PRO A 2 4.55 14.14 27.40
N THR A 3 4.01 15.30 27.05
CA THR A 3 2.87 15.92 27.72
C THR A 3 1.57 15.36 27.11
N THR A 4 0.84 14.55 27.87
CA THR A 4 -0.43 13.97 27.43
C THR A 4 -1.54 15.02 27.55
N GLN A 5 -2.05 15.55 26.44
CA GLN A 5 -3.34 16.26 26.42
C GLN A 5 -4.46 15.26 26.14
N LYS A 6 -5.35 15.07 27.11
CA LYS A 6 -6.58 14.27 26.96
C LYS A 6 -7.67 15.17 26.38
N THR A 7 -8.11 14.89 25.15
CA THR A 7 -9.39 15.39 24.62
C THR A 7 -10.40 14.25 24.61
N CYS A 8 -11.48 14.44 25.36
CA CYS A 8 -12.62 13.54 25.44
C CYS A 8 -13.49 13.65 24.18
N LEU A 9 -13.52 12.61 23.32
CA LEU A 9 -14.67 12.30 22.45
C LEU A 9 -14.51 10.85 21.93
N GLY A 10 -15.62 10.14 21.84
CA GLY A 10 -15.73 8.67 21.84
C GLY A 10 -15.10 7.91 20.68
N SER A 11 -14.85 6.62 20.94
CA SER A 11 -14.29 5.59 20.04
C SER A 11 -12.95 5.99 19.40
N ILE A 12 -11.93 5.87 20.23
CA ILE A 12 -10.54 6.25 19.99
C ILE A 12 -9.94 5.35 18.88
N ILE A 13 -9.79 5.91 17.69
CA ILE A 13 -8.61 5.60 16.87
C ILE A 13 -7.44 6.13 17.73
N GLU A 14 -6.62 5.23 18.28
CA GLU A 14 -5.38 5.65 18.93
C GLU A 14 -4.48 6.23 17.84
N VAL A 15 -4.57 7.55 17.64
CA VAL A 15 -3.58 8.30 16.89
C VAL A 15 -2.36 8.38 17.81
N VAL A 16 -1.47 7.40 17.68
CA VAL A 16 -0.18 7.45 18.35
C VAL A 16 0.66 8.49 17.62
N ASP A 17 0.71 9.71 18.18
CA ASP A 17 1.57 10.80 17.69
C ASP A 17 3.02 10.54 18.11
N VAL A 18 3.62 9.49 17.54
CA VAL A 18 5.08 9.34 17.54
C VAL A 18 5.57 10.15 16.35
N ALA A 19 6.47 11.10 16.56
CA ALA A 19 7.17 11.76 15.46
C ALA A 19 7.80 10.69 14.56
N VAL A 20 7.15 10.41 13.42
CA VAL A 20 7.47 9.24 12.63
C VAL A 20 8.71 9.54 11.82
N THR A 21 9.79 8.85 12.12
CA THR A 21 11.00 8.94 11.30
C THR A 21 10.77 8.15 10.02
N PRO A 22 11.03 8.75 8.84
CA PRO A 22 11.03 8.01 7.59
C PRO A 22 12.06 6.88 7.73
N TRP A 23 11.77 5.72 7.14
CA TRP A 23 12.69 4.59 7.25
C TRP A 23 14.10 4.95 6.78
N GLN A 24 14.19 5.67 5.66
CA GLN A 24 15.44 6.26 5.19
C GLN A 24 15.59 7.69 5.72
N LEU A 25 16.64 7.91 6.51
CA LEU A 25 16.96 9.20 7.13
C LEU A 25 17.06 10.37 6.15
N GLY A 26 17.53 10.11 4.92
CA GLY A 26 17.65 11.13 3.87
C GLY A 26 16.34 11.49 3.16
N ASN A 27 15.21 10.88 3.52
CA ASN A 27 13.92 11.19 2.92
C ASN A 27 13.33 12.44 3.58
N ILE A 28 13.42 13.58 2.91
CA ILE A 28 12.83 14.84 3.37
C ILE A 28 11.39 14.89 2.84
N PHE A 29 10.42 14.94 3.75
CA PHE A 29 8.99 15.00 3.43
C PHE A 29 8.39 16.33 3.90
N GLY A 30 7.37 16.80 3.19
CA GLY A 30 6.60 17.99 3.57
C GLY A 30 5.70 17.78 4.80
N PRO A 31 4.95 18.79 5.24
CA PRO A 31 4.20 18.75 6.50
C PRO A 31 3.06 17.71 6.53
N ARG A 32 2.47 17.38 5.37
CA ARG A 32 1.49 16.29 5.27
C ARG A 32 2.22 14.96 5.27
N VAL A 33 1.92 14.08 6.22
CA VAL A 33 2.50 12.73 6.31
C VAL A 33 1.44 11.65 6.31
N ALA A 34 1.84 10.43 5.96
CA ALA A 34 0.97 9.26 5.98
C ALA A 34 0.45 8.97 7.39
N ILE A 35 -0.83 8.61 7.48
CA ILE A 35 -1.42 8.07 8.70
C ILE A 35 -0.90 6.63 8.87
N GLN A 36 -0.38 6.33 10.05
CA GLN A 36 0.01 4.97 10.39
C GLN A 36 -1.23 4.10 10.56
N VAL A 37 -1.23 2.94 9.92
CA VAL A 37 -2.32 1.96 10.04
C VAL A 37 -1.78 0.61 10.51
N LYS A 38 -2.65 -0.15 11.18
CA LYS A 38 -2.43 -1.56 11.47
C LYS A 38 -3.07 -2.43 10.38
N GLY A 39 -2.70 -3.70 10.35
CA GLY A 39 -3.19 -4.68 9.37
C GLY A 39 -4.72 -4.75 9.28
N ASP A 40 -5.40 -4.77 10.42
CA ASP A 40 -6.87 -4.83 10.48
C ASP A 40 -7.54 -3.63 9.82
N ALA A 41 -7.05 -2.42 10.09
CA ALA A 41 -7.52 -1.20 9.47
C ALA A 41 -7.24 -1.20 7.96
N ALA A 42 -6.02 -1.54 7.55
CA ALA A 42 -5.65 -1.65 6.13
C ALA A 42 -6.56 -2.64 5.37
N GLY A 43 -6.84 -3.81 5.96
CA GLY A 43 -7.74 -4.81 5.38
C GLY A 43 -9.17 -4.28 5.20
N ARG A 44 -9.70 -3.57 6.21
CA ARG A 44 -11.02 -2.92 6.12
C ARG A 44 -11.06 -1.82 5.06
N MET A 45 -9.96 -1.09 4.88
CA MET A 45 -9.87 -0.05 3.84
C MET A 45 -9.89 -0.65 2.44
N ILE A 46 -9.12 -1.72 2.20
CA ILE A 46 -9.16 -2.49 0.95
C ILE A 46 -10.57 -3.04 0.70
N LYS A 47 -11.21 -3.57 1.75
CA LYS A 47 -12.57 -4.11 1.66
C LYS A 47 -13.63 -3.05 1.35
N ASN A 48 -13.47 -1.83 1.86
CA ASN A 48 -14.46 -0.76 1.67
C ASN A 48 -14.19 0.10 0.43
N ALA A 49 -13.01 -0.02 -0.19
CA ALA A 49 -12.69 0.68 -1.44
C ALA A 49 -13.64 0.22 -2.55
N LYS A 50 -14.16 1.16 -3.33
CA LYS A 50 -15.10 0.88 -4.41
C LYS A 50 -14.38 0.29 -5.62
N HIS A 51 -13.21 0.83 -5.96
CA HIS A 51 -12.42 0.41 -7.11
C HIS A 51 -10.92 0.41 -6.78
N PRO A 52 -10.48 -0.50 -5.89
CA PRO A 52 -9.09 -0.61 -5.48
C PRO A 52 -8.18 -1.14 -6.60
N LEU A 53 -6.98 -0.58 -6.74
CA LEU A 53 -5.90 -1.04 -7.62
C LEU A 53 -4.72 -1.54 -6.80
N LEU A 54 -4.11 -2.66 -7.19
CA LEU A 54 -2.84 -3.14 -6.62
C LEU A 54 -1.69 -2.94 -7.61
N VAL A 55 -0.62 -2.29 -7.17
CA VAL A 55 0.63 -2.11 -7.93
C VAL A 55 1.75 -2.88 -7.25
N ALA A 56 2.25 -3.92 -7.91
CA ALA A 56 3.29 -4.80 -7.38
C ALA A 56 4.67 -4.50 -8.03
N GLY A 57 5.67 -4.29 -7.19
CA GLY A 57 7.07 -4.10 -7.57
C GLY A 57 7.86 -5.40 -7.68
N GLY A 58 9.16 -5.28 -7.98
CA GLY A 58 10.05 -6.42 -8.12
C GLY A 58 10.51 -7.06 -6.80
N ASN A 59 10.40 -6.36 -5.66
CA ASN A 59 10.80 -6.91 -4.36
C ASN A 59 9.82 -7.96 -3.85
N VAL A 60 8.61 -8.08 -4.42
CA VAL A 60 7.68 -9.18 -4.10
C VAL A 60 8.27 -10.57 -4.37
N LEU A 61 9.28 -10.66 -5.23
CA LEU A 61 10.00 -11.89 -5.57
C LEU A 61 11.23 -12.15 -4.67
N LYS A 62 11.63 -11.16 -3.87
CA LYS A 62 12.90 -11.17 -3.12
C LYS A 62 12.67 -11.20 -1.62
N GLU A 63 11.59 -10.56 -1.16
CA GLU A 63 11.26 -10.46 0.26
C GLU A 63 10.40 -11.64 0.71
N PHE A 64 10.65 -12.06 1.95
CA PHE A 64 9.91 -13.12 2.62
C PHE A 64 9.01 -12.54 3.70
N VAL A 65 7.81 -13.10 3.80
CA VAL A 65 6.83 -12.82 4.85
C VAL A 65 6.72 -14.09 5.68
N GLY A 66 7.57 -14.20 6.69
CA GLY A 66 7.80 -15.47 7.39
C GLY A 66 8.43 -16.50 6.45
N ASP A 67 7.81 -17.66 6.32
CA ASP A 67 8.34 -18.76 5.50
C ASP A 67 7.91 -18.70 4.03
N LYS A 68 7.07 -17.72 3.65
CA LYS A 68 6.54 -17.58 2.30
C LYS A 68 7.14 -16.38 1.59
N LEU A 69 7.26 -16.45 0.26
CA LEU A 69 7.62 -15.27 -0.54
C LEU A 69 6.49 -14.24 -0.49
N TYR A 70 6.84 -12.96 -0.54
CA TYR A 70 5.86 -11.87 -0.47
C TYR A 70 4.84 -11.94 -1.62
N ILE A 71 5.22 -12.43 -2.80
CA ILE A 71 4.30 -12.69 -3.91
C ILE A 71 3.15 -13.65 -3.53
N GLU A 72 3.37 -14.64 -2.66
CA GLU A 72 2.33 -15.58 -2.25
C GLU A 72 1.25 -14.87 -1.44
N PHE A 73 1.65 -13.96 -0.55
CA PHE A 73 0.72 -13.10 0.17
C PHE A 73 -0.10 -12.23 -0.79
N ILE A 74 0.55 -11.63 -1.80
CA ILE A 74 -0.15 -10.82 -2.82
C ILE A 74 -1.17 -11.66 -3.58
N VAL A 75 -0.83 -12.90 -3.93
CA VAL A 75 -1.75 -13.83 -4.59
C VAL A 75 -2.94 -14.17 -3.69
N GLU A 76 -2.71 -14.42 -2.40
CA GLU A 76 -3.78 -14.67 -1.43
C GLU A 76 -4.70 -13.45 -1.27
N LEU A 77 -4.14 -12.24 -1.25
CA LEU A 77 -4.91 -10.99 -1.17
C LEU A 77 -5.79 -10.78 -2.39
N LEU A 78 -5.27 -10.97 -3.60
CA LEU A 78 -6.02 -10.85 -4.86
C LEU A 78 -7.11 -11.91 -5.01
N LYS A 79 -6.94 -13.09 -4.37
CA LYS A 79 -8.02 -14.10 -4.27
C LYS A 79 -9.07 -13.73 -3.25
N ALA A 80 -8.70 -13.03 -2.18
CA ALA A 80 -9.61 -12.60 -1.12
C ALA A 80 -10.44 -11.36 -1.50
N ARG A 81 -9.92 -10.52 -2.39
CA ARG A 81 -10.56 -9.30 -2.89
C ARG A 81 -10.27 -9.10 -4.37
N ASP A 82 -11.34 -8.96 -5.17
CA ASP A 82 -11.21 -8.55 -6.57
C ASP A 82 -10.59 -7.16 -6.66
N MET A 83 -9.36 -7.11 -7.18
CA MET A 83 -8.59 -5.89 -7.44
C MET A 83 -7.82 -6.11 -8.74
N PRO A 84 -7.87 -5.18 -9.71
CA PRO A 84 -6.90 -5.18 -10.79
C PRO A 84 -5.47 -5.14 -10.24
N LEU A 85 -4.60 -5.94 -10.84
CA LEU A 85 -3.16 -5.98 -10.57
C LEU A 85 -2.40 -5.38 -11.74
N ILE A 86 -1.51 -4.43 -11.44
CA ILE A 86 -0.43 -4.01 -12.32
C ILE A 86 0.88 -4.55 -11.77
N ALA A 87 1.54 -5.41 -12.55
CA ALA A 87 2.89 -5.89 -12.25
C ALA A 87 3.92 -4.96 -12.91
N THR A 88 4.83 -4.41 -12.10
CA THR A 88 5.87 -3.48 -12.57
C THR A 88 7.21 -4.20 -12.73
N GLY A 89 7.92 -3.89 -13.82
CA GLY A 89 9.20 -4.52 -14.13
C GLY A 89 9.06 -6.00 -14.50
N ALA A 90 9.95 -6.85 -13.97
CA ALA A 90 10.03 -8.27 -14.33
C ALA A 90 9.08 -9.19 -13.56
N SER A 91 8.27 -8.68 -12.63
CA SER A 91 7.42 -9.51 -11.75
C SER A 91 6.23 -10.17 -12.44
N TYR A 92 5.88 -9.74 -13.66
CA TYR A 92 4.69 -10.23 -14.36
C TYR A 92 4.70 -11.74 -14.66
N LYS A 93 5.87 -12.32 -14.98
CA LYS A 93 5.99 -13.75 -15.31
C LYS A 93 5.61 -14.61 -14.11
N ASP A 94 6.14 -14.27 -12.95
CA ASP A 94 5.88 -14.98 -11.70
C ASP A 94 4.41 -14.91 -11.24
N PHE A 95 3.71 -13.81 -11.54
CA PHE A 95 2.27 -13.71 -11.32
C PHE A 95 1.50 -14.63 -12.27
N ALA A 96 1.85 -14.63 -13.57
CA ALA A 96 1.22 -15.49 -14.57
C ALA A 96 1.37 -16.98 -14.22
N ASP A 97 2.55 -17.42 -13.81
CA ASP A 97 2.83 -18.80 -13.40
C ASP A 97 2.01 -19.23 -12.17
N ARG A 98 1.55 -18.28 -11.35
CA ARG A 98 0.71 -18.50 -10.16
C ARG A 98 -0.79 -18.37 -10.44
N GLY A 99 -1.17 -18.32 -11.72
CA GLY A 99 -2.56 -18.27 -12.16
C GLY A 99 -3.21 -16.89 -12.01
N LEU A 100 -2.42 -15.83 -11.83
CA LEU A 100 -2.89 -14.45 -11.87
C LEU A 100 -2.41 -13.79 -13.16
N SER A 101 -3.34 -13.36 -14.00
CA SER A 101 -3.01 -12.53 -15.15
C SER A 101 -3.09 -11.07 -14.74
N PRO A 102 -1.97 -10.33 -14.63
CA PRO A 102 -2.02 -8.89 -14.43
C PRO A 102 -2.85 -8.26 -15.56
N VAL A 103 -3.66 -7.26 -15.22
CA VAL A 103 -4.52 -6.58 -16.20
C VAL A 103 -3.65 -5.89 -17.24
N GLN A 104 -2.54 -5.29 -16.78
CA GLN A 104 -1.54 -4.65 -17.64
C GLN A 104 -0.13 -4.85 -17.05
N ILE A 105 0.87 -4.86 -17.93
CA ILE A 105 2.29 -4.82 -17.57
C ILE A 105 2.76 -3.40 -17.85
N MET A 106 3.06 -2.64 -16.81
CA MET A 106 3.36 -1.22 -16.92
C MET A 106 4.46 -0.83 -15.94
N ASN A 107 5.32 0.12 -16.33
CA ASN A 107 6.30 0.67 -15.39
C ASN A 107 5.59 1.52 -14.32
N ALA A 108 6.04 1.45 -13.07
CA ALA A 108 5.48 2.25 -11.97
C ALA A 108 5.45 3.77 -12.27
N VAL A 109 6.42 4.33 -13.01
CA VAL A 109 6.37 5.74 -13.44
C VAL A 109 5.14 6.01 -14.32
N GLU A 110 4.87 5.14 -15.29
CA GLU A 110 3.74 5.30 -16.21
C GLU A 110 2.41 5.11 -15.47
N VAL A 111 2.36 4.17 -14.52
CA VAL A 111 1.18 4.00 -13.64
C VAL A 111 0.88 5.30 -12.90
N VAL A 112 1.88 5.90 -12.26
CA VAL A 112 1.71 7.17 -11.55
C VAL A 112 1.27 8.30 -12.47
N ASP A 113 1.85 8.39 -13.68
CA ASP A 113 1.47 9.43 -14.63
C ASP A 113 0.00 9.30 -15.04
N ARG A 114 -0.46 8.08 -15.31
CA ARG A 114 -1.86 7.80 -15.66
C ARG A 114 -2.82 8.03 -14.50
N LEU A 115 -2.43 7.69 -13.28
CA LEU A 115 -3.22 7.94 -12.06
C LEU A 115 -3.43 9.43 -11.74
N ARG A 116 -2.73 10.34 -12.42
CA ARG A 116 -3.00 11.79 -12.31
C ARG A 116 -4.29 12.19 -13.04
N ASP A 117 -4.66 11.45 -14.07
CA ASP A 117 -5.93 11.61 -14.75
C ASP A 117 -7.04 10.96 -13.93
N SER A 118 -7.97 11.78 -13.43
CA SER A 118 -9.07 11.33 -12.58
C SER A 118 -10.11 10.47 -13.29
N ASP A 119 -10.07 10.41 -14.62
CA ASP A 119 -10.96 9.58 -15.43
C ASP A 119 -10.29 8.29 -15.88
N TRP A 120 -8.98 8.13 -15.63
CA TRP A 120 -8.25 6.95 -16.06
C TRP A 120 -8.61 5.71 -15.23
N SER A 121 -8.72 4.58 -15.93
CA SER A 121 -9.10 3.28 -15.38
C SER A 121 -8.22 2.19 -15.97
N VAL A 122 -7.66 1.32 -15.11
CA VAL A 122 -6.83 0.20 -15.59
C VAL A 122 -7.65 -0.89 -16.28
N ASP A 123 -8.90 -1.09 -15.84
CA ASP A 123 -9.78 -2.19 -16.24
C ASP A 123 -11.03 -1.69 -16.99
N GLY A 124 -11.12 -0.38 -17.24
CA GLY A 124 -12.26 0.25 -17.91
C GLY A 124 -13.53 0.35 -17.04
N LYS A 125 -13.46 0.02 -15.75
CA LYS A 125 -14.63 0.06 -14.84
C LYS A 125 -14.78 1.37 -14.07
N GLY A 126 -13.96 2.37 -14.37
CA GLY A 126 -13.98 3.68 -13.75
C GLY A 126 -12.70 3.99 -12.96
N PRO A 127 -12.63 5.18 -12.34
CA PRO A 127 -11.41 5.63 -11.67
C PRO A 127 -11.20 4.96 -10.31
N HIS A 128 -9.93 4.82 -9.96
CA HIS A 128 -9.49 4.16 -8.73
C HIS A 128 -9.62 5.07 -7.51
N ASP A 129 -10.23 4.59 -6.43
CA ASP A 129 -10.36 5.33 -5.17
C ASP A 129 -9.29 4.96 -4.13
N LEU A 130 -8.65 3.80 -4.29
CA LEU A 130 -7.55 3.32 -3.47
C LEU A 130 -6.48 2.64 -4.34
N VAL A 131 -5.23 3.08 -4.21
CA VAL A 131 -4.07 2.45 -4.85
C VAL A 131 -3.17 1.85 -3.78
N VAL A 132 -2.97 0.54 -3.86
CA VAL A 132 -2.19 -0.25 -2.91
C VAL A 132 -0.84 -0.59 -3.52
N PHE A 133 0.24 -0.15 -2.88
CA PHE A 133 1.61 -0.42 -3.32
C PHE A 133 2.26 -1.52 -2.47
N ALA A 134 2.95 -2.44 -3.15
CA ALA A 134 3.70 -3.52 -2.52
C ALA A 134 4.98 -3.84 -3.30
N GLY A 135 6.10 -3.98 -2.59
CA GLY A 135 7.34 -4.54 -3.12
C GLY A 135 8.08 -3.66 -4.13
N LEU A 136 7.94 -2.34 -4.06
CA LEU A 136 8.80 -1.40 -4.77
C LEU A 136 10.00 -1.03 -3.90
N SER A 137 11.12 -0.60 -4.48
CA SER A 137 12.24 -0.11 -3.65
C SER A 137 11.82 1.19 -2.95
N TYR A 138 12.26 1.35 -1.69
CA TYR A 138 11.80 2.44 -0.83
C TYR A 138 11.98 3.82 -1.46
N GLN A 139 13.16 4.10 -2.02
CA GLN A 139 13.45 5.40 -2.62
C GLN A 139 12.57 5.66 -3.84
N TYR A 140 12.36 4.62 -4.65
CA TYR A 140 11.56 4.72 -5.86
C TYR A 140 10.10 4.99 -5.52
N LEU A 141 9.53 4.19 -4.61
CA LEU A 141 8.16 4.37 -4.15
C LEU A 141 7.96 5.74 -3.46
N SER A 142 8.94 6.23 -2.68
CA SER A 142 8.85 7.54 -2.05
C SER A 142 8.69 8.69 -3.07
N GLN A 143 9.40 8.62 -4.21
CA GLN A 143 9.27 9.61 -5.29
C GLN A 143 7.92 9.50 -6.02
N LEU A 144 7.49 8.27 -6.30
CA LEU A 144 6.20 7.99 -6.94
C LEU A 144 5.03 8.52 -6.09
N LEU A 145 5.05 8.24 -4.79
CA LEU A 145 4.05 8.73 -3.84
C LEU A 145 4.05 10.25 -3.71
N SER A 146 5.22 10.89 -3.77
CA SER A 146 5.31 12.36 -3.77
C SER A 146 4.51 12.97 -4.93
N CYS A 147 4.62 12.38 -6.12
CA CYS A 147 3.84 12.81 -7.29
C CYS A 147 2.32 12.63 -7.04
N ILE A 148 1.88 11.45 -6.63
CA ILE A 148 0.45 11.16 -6.39
C ILE A 148 -0.12 12.11 -5.32
N LYS A 149 0.58 12.27 -4.20
CA LYS A 149 0.18 13.12 -3.06
C LYS A 149 -0.14 14.56 -3.48
N HIS A 150 0.54 15.08 -4.49
CA HIS A 150 0.38 16.46 -4.96
C HIS A 150 -0.55 16.59 -6.17
N PHE A 151 -0.60 15.59 -7.05
CA PHE A 151 -1.26 15.71 -8.35
C PHE A 151 -2.46 14.77 -8.56
N ALA A 152 -2.73 13.84 -7.64
CA ALA A 152 -3.83 12.87 -7.74
C ALA A 152 -4.64 12.83 -6.43
N THR A 153 -5.21 13.98 -6.05
CA THR A 153 -5.95 14.12 -4.77
C THR A 153 -7.31 13.43 -4.75
N HIS A 154 -7.76 12.88 -5.88
CA HIS A 154 -9.04 12.17 -6.02
C HIS A 154 -8.97 10.72 -5.52
N LEU A 155 -7.77 10.16 -5.33
CA LEU A 155 -7.54 8.81 -4.85
C LEU A 155 -6.72 8.81 -3.55
N ARG A 156 -6.71 7.67 -2.86
CA ARG A 156 -5.85 7.44 -1.69
C ARG A 156 -4.80 6.39 -1.96
N THR A 157 -3.67 6.48 -1.26
CA THR A 157 -2.58 5.52 -1.35
C THR A 157 -2.38 4.74 -0.05
N LEU A 158 -2.13 3.43 -0.19
CA LEU A 158 -1.82 2.53 0.92
C LEU A 158 -0.54 1.75 0.62
N CYS A 159 0.46 1.83 1.50
CA CYS A 159 1.69 1.05 1.40
C CYS A 159 1.67 -0.15 2.33
N LEU A 160 1.92 -1.34 1.77
CA LEU A 160 1.94 -2.61 2.51
C LEU A 160 3.35 -3.07 2.91
N ASP A 161 4.39 -2.36 2.49
CA ASP A 161 5.78 -2.70 2.83
C ASP A 161 6.05 -2.46 4.32
N ARG A 162 7.06 -3.13 4.88
CA ARG A 162 7.42 -3.03 6.30
C ARG A 162 8.01 -1.67 6.73
N TYR A 163 8.21 -0.77 5.78
CA TYR A 163 8.85 0.53 5.97
C TYR A 163 7.83 1.65 5.92
N TYR A 164 7.93 2.61 6.83
CA TYR A 164 7.02 3.73 6.84
C TYR A 164 7.29 4.70 5.68
N HIS A 165 6.28 4.90 4.84
CA HIS A 165 6.29 5.82 3.71
C HIS A 165 5.53 7.13 4.04
N PRO A 166 6.22 8.25 4.37
CA PRO A 166 5.55 9.50 4.74
C PRO A 166 4.80 10.16 3.58
N ASN A 167 5.10 9.83 2.33
CA ASN A 167 4.44 10.41 1.16
C ASN A 167 3.15 9.68 0.77
N ALA A 168 2.83 8.55 1.40
CA ALA A 168 1.53 7.91 1.22
C ALA A 168 0.43 8.68 1.98
N ASP A 169 -0.83 8.31 1.76
CA ASP A 169 -1.93 8.68 2.66
C ASP A 169 -1.94 7.76 3.88
N LEU A 170 -1.64 6.48 3.65
CA LEU A 170 -1.67 5.42 4.66
C LEU A 170 -0.45 4.52 4.48
N SER A 171 0.20 4.19 5.58
CA SER A 171 1.35 3.30 5.57
C SER A 171 1.38 2.49 6.85
N PHE A 172 1.93 1.28 6.78
CA PHE A 172 2.43 0.64 7.99
C PHE A 172 3.56 1.48 8.60
N PRO A 173 3.74 1.44 9.94
CA PRO A 173 4.91 2.01 10.58
C PRO A 173 6.18 1.23 10.19
N ASN A 174 7.34 1.63 10.71
CA ASN A 174 8.54 0.80 10.59
C ASN A 174 8.36 -0.46 11.44
N LEU A 175 8.23 -1.62 10.78
CA LEU A 175 7.96 -2.91 11.40
C LEU A 175 9.18 -3.83 11.30
N THR A 176 9.36 -4.70 12.31
CA THR A 176 10.20 -5.89 12.15
C THR A 176 9.53 -6.90 11.22
N GLU A 177 10.27 -7.91 10.77
CA GLU A 177 9.72 -8.97 9.89
C GLU A 177 8.53 -9.70 10.53
N ASP A 178 8.65 -10.05 11.82
CA ASP A 178 7.58 -10.72 12.57
C ASP A 178 6.32 -9.85 12.68
N GLN A 179 6.50 -8.57 13.03
CA GLN A 179 5.39 -7.63 13.13
C GLN A 179 4.74 -7.36 11.77
N TRP A 180 5.55 -7.29 10.71
CA TRP A 180 5.06 -7.13 9.36
C TRP A 180 4.21 -8.33 8.94
N MET A 181 4.70 -9.55 9.18
CA MET A 181 3.97 -10.79 8.95
C MET A 181 2.63 -10.82 9.68
N GLU A 182 2.60 -10.43 10.96
CA GLU A 182 1.38 -10.34 11.75
C GLU A 182 0.39 -9.32 11.17
N ASN A 183 0.88 -8.13 10.78
CA ASN A 183 0.04 -7.10 10.15
C ASN A 183 -0.53 -7.57 8.81
N LEU A 184 0.26 -8.24 7.98
CA LEU A 184 -0.21 -8.78 6.71
C LEU A 184 -1.28 -9.87 6.93
N LYS A 185 -1.11 -10.77 7.92
CA LYS A 185 -2.13 -11.76 8.30
C LYS A 185 -3.44 -11.09 8.71
N LEU A 186 -3.38 -10.11 9.62
CA LEU A 186 -4.54 -9.34 10.06
C LEU A 186 -5.23 -8.62 8.90
N LEU A 187 -4.45 -8.07 7.96
CA LEU A 187 -4.96 -7.45 6.75
C LEU A 187 -5.74 -8.45 5.92
N LEU A 188 -5.17 -9.61 5.63
CA LEU A 188 -5.81 -10.63 4.79
C LEU A 188 -7.14 -11.10 5.40
N ASP A 189 -7.18 -11.35 6.71
CA ASP A 189 -8.40 -11.78 7.40
C ASP A 189 -9.52 -10.72 7.34
N ASN A 190 -9.16 -9.43 7.32
CA ASN A 190 -10.12 -8.33 7.26
C ASN A 190 -10.47 -7.88 5.83
N ALA A 191 -9.64 -8.20 4.84
CA ALA A 191 -9.85 -7.84 3.43
C ALA A 191 -10.86 -8.76 2.71
N ARG A 192 -11.06 -9.99 3.22
CA ARG A 192 -11.98 -10.98 2.64
C ARG A 192 -13.40 -10.43 2.51
N LEU A 193 -13.96 -10.57 1.31
CA LEU A 193 -15.41 -10.48 1.09
C LEU A 193 -16.07 -11.65 1.85
N ARG A 194 -17.10 -11.36 2.64
CA ARG A 194 -17.90 -12.40 3.31
C ARG A 194 -18.79 -13.10 2.29
#